data_AF-A0A4D7BI62-F1
#
_entry.id   AF-A0A4D7BI62-F1
#
_cell.length_a   1.000
_cell.length_b   1.000
_cell.length_c   1.000
_cell.angle_alpha   90.00
_cell.angle_beta   90.00
_cell.angle_gamma   90.00
#
_symmetry.space_group_name_H-M   'P 1'
#
loop_
_entity.id
_entity.type
_entity.pdbx_description
1 polymer ?
#
loop_
_entity_poly.entity_id
_entity_poly.type
_entity_poly.pdbx_seq_one_letter_code
_entity_poly.pdbx_strand_id
1 'polypeptide(L)'
;MRKRPEPVHLEIASAAIRRVVDIATGAGNRVKAVSTDWDVKQVVFMAEPLTSAVRAAILREIGGLEHYSNDRTPHDPADEGFVSKADDVMVSFPQAGETFRWY
;
A
#
# COMPACT_ATOMS: atom_id res chain seq x y z
N MET A 1 16.22 12.11 -27.02
CA MET A 1 15.93 10.70 -26.69
C MET A 1 15.21 10.67 -25.35
N ARG A 2 13.91 10.36 -25.32
CA ARG A 2 13.19 10.23 -24.04
C ARG A 2 13.65 8.92 -23.41
N LYS A 3 14.36 8.96 -22.28
CA LYS A 3 14.67 7.75 -21.52
C LYS A 3 13.33 7.06 -21.23
N ARG A 4 13.18 5.83 -21.73
CA ARG A 4 12.06 4.97 -21.35
C ARG A 4 12.21 4.80 -19.83
N PRO A 5 11.23 5.15 -18.98
CA PRO A 5 11.38 4.96 -17.55
C PRO A 5 11.64 3.48 -17.31
N GLU A 6 12.80 3.18 -16.72
CA GLU A 6 13.14 1.84 -16.29
C GLU A 6 12.03 1.39 -15.34
N PRO A 7 11.53 0.13 -15.43
CA PRO A 7 10.61 -0.34 -14.42
C PRO A 7 11.34 -0.21 -13.09
N VAL A 8 10.84 0.68 -12.23
CA VAL A 8 11.28 0.75 -10.84
C VAL A 8 11.12 -0.65 -10.29
N HIS A 9 12.22 -1.38 -10.18
CA HIS A 9 12.25 -2.65 -9.48
C HIS A 9 12.10 -2.28 -8.02
N LEU A 10 10.85 -2.08 -7.60
CA LEU A 10 10.51 -1.87 -6.21
C LEU A 10 10.85 -3.20 -5.53
N GLU A 11 12.01 -3.25 -4.89
CA GLU A 11 12.45 -4.40 -4.10
C GLU A 11 11.58 -4.49 -2.85
N ILE A 12 10.42 -5.14 -3.02
CA ILE A 12 9.50 -5.43 -1.92
C ILE A 12 10.01 -6.70 -1.24
N ALA A 13 10.42 -6.57 0.02
CA ALA A 13 11.11 -7.62 0.76
C ALA A 13 10.20 -8.81 1.14
N SER A 14 8.87 -8.64 1.08
CA SER A 14 7.89 -9.70 1.34
C SER A 14 7.19 -10.13 0.05
N ALA A 15 7.16 -11.44 -0.22
CA ALA A 15 6.42 -12.00 -1.36
C ALA A 15 4.92 -11.75 -1.24
N ALA A 16 4.36 -11.80 -0.01
CA ALA A 16 2.95 -11.52 0.24
C ALA A 16 2.62 -10.06 -0.06
N ILE A 17 3.42 -9.11 0.43
CA ILE A 17 3.22 -7.68 0.16
C ILE A 17 3.47 -7.35 -1.31
N ARG A 18 4.45 -7.98 -1.95
CA ARG A 18 4.67 -7.86 -3.40
C ARG A 18 3.44 -8.27 -4.19
N ARG A 19 2.77 -9.35 -3.77
CA ARG A 19 1.53 -9.81 -4.41
C ARG A 19 0.38 -8.83 -4.19
N VAL A 20 0.26 -8.24 -3.00
CA VAL A 20 -0.72 -7.15 -2.76
C VAL A 20 -0.50 -5.98 -3.71
N VAL A 21 0.76 -5.54 -3.86
CA VAL A 21 1.12 -4.43 -4.75
C VAL A 21 0.82 -4.78 -6.21
N ASP A 22 1.08 -6.01 -6.64
CA ASP A 22 0.76 -6.49 -7.99
C ASP A 22 -0.75 -6.45 -8.26
N ILE A 23 -1.57 -6.95 -7.32
CA ILE A 23 -3.05 -6.90 -7.43
C ILE A 23 -3.53 -5.46 -7.51
N ALA A 24 -3.04 -4.59 -6.63
CA ALA A 24 -3.43 -3.18 -6.61
C ALA A 24 -3.00 -2.45 -7.89
N THR A 25 -1.79 -2.71 -8.39
CA THR A 25 -1.26 -2.11 -9.62
C THR A 25 -2.02 -2.63 -10.86
N GLY A 26 -2.35 -3.92 -10.89
CA GLY A 26 -3.21 -4.52 -11.92
C GLY A 26 -4.61 -3.93 -11.95
N ALA A 27 -5.11 -3.42 -10.82
CA ALA A 27 -6.37 -2.69 -10.73
C ALA A 27 -6.26 -1.18 -11.05
N GLY A 28 -5.08 -0.69 -11.44
CA GLY A 28 -4.85 0.71 -11.82
C GLY A 28 -4.30 1.61 -10.72
N ASN A 29 -4.02 1.08 -9.52
CA ASN A 29 -3.28 1.80 -8.48
C ASN A 29 -1.79 1.87 -8.84
N ARG A 30 -1.00 2.66 -8.10
CA ARG A 30 0.44 2.81 -8.28
C ARG A 30 1.12 2.91 -6.93
N VAL A 31 2.35 2.42 -6.84
CA VAL A 31 3.18 2.67 -5.65
C VAL A 31 3.62 4.13 -5.66
N LYS A 32 3.36 4.83 -4.56
CA LYS A 32 3.77 6.21 -4.31
C LYS A 32 5.19 6.27 -3.78
N ALA A 33 5.50 5.45 -2.79
CA ALA A 33 6.80 5.42 -2.14
C ALA A 33 7.05 4.06 -1.46
N VAL A 34 8.32 3.76 -1.21
CA VAL A 34 8.74 2.67 -0.33
C VAL A 34 9.70 3.27 0.67
N SER A 35 9.50 2.97 1.96
CA SER A 35 10.32 3.48 3.06
C SER A 35 10.76 2.34 3.95
N THR A 36 11.98 2.43 4.45
CA THR A 36 12.58 1.48 5.40
C THR A 36 12.94 2.14 6.74
N ASP A 37 12.56 3.41 6.91
CA ASP A 37 12.85 4.24 8.08
C ASP A 37 11.78 4.14 9.18
N TRP A 38 11.04 3.03 9.22
CA TRP A 38 9.99 2.78 10.19
C TRP A 38 10.42 1.68 11.18
N ASP A 39 9.68 1.53 12.27
CA ASP A 39 9.90 0.43 13.24
C ASP A 39 9.74 -0.94 12.57
N VAL A 40 8.97 -1.00 11.48
CA VAL A 40 8.89 -2.15 10.58
C VAL A 40 9.95 -2.12 9.50
N LYS A 41 10.42 -3.28 9.04
CA LYS A 41 11.50 -3.37 8.03
C LYS A 41 11.22 -2.57 6.75
N GLN A 42 9.97 -2.56 6.29
CA GLN A 42 9.60 -1.85 5.07
C GLN A 42 8.10 -1.52 5.03
N VAL A 43 7.82 -0.31 4.55
CA VAL A 43 6.47 0.19 4.30
C VAL A 43 6.35 0.55 2.83
N VAL A 44 5.34 0.00 2.16
CA VAL A 44 4.98 0.37 0.78
C VAL A 44 3.76 1.28 0.82
N PHE A 45 3.90 2.52 0.37
CA PHE A 45 2.80 3.47 0.27
C PHE A 45 2.20 3.45 -1.12
N MET A 46 0.90 3.23 -1.21
CA MET A 46 0.12 3.28 -2.45
C MET A 46 -0.36 4.71 -2.71
N ALA A 47 -0.56 5.04 -3.99
CA ALA A 47 -0.97 6.38 -4.41
C ALA A 47 -2.47 6.60 -4.21
N GLU A 48 -3.27 5.59 -4.53
CA GLU A 48 -4.73 5.65 -4.48
C GLU A 48 -5.29 4.79 -3.34
N PRO A 49 -6.52 5.07 -2.87
CA PRO A 49 -7.18 4.31 -1.83
C PRO A 49 -7.39 2.82 -2.14
N LEU A 50 -7.50 2.02 -1.07
CA LEU A 50 -7.85 0.62 -1.18
C LEU A 50 -9.32 0.50 -1.63
N THR A 51 -9.54 -0.08 -2.81
CA THR A 51 -10.90 -0.33 -3.29
C THR A 51 -11.43 -1.64 -2.72
N SER A 52 -12.75 -1.74 -2.54
CA SER A 52 -13.40 -2.97 -2.07
C SER A 52 -13.08 -4.18 -2.96
N ALA A 53 -12.90 -3.96 -4.28
CA ALA A 53 -12.53 -5.01 -5.22
C ALA A 53 -11.10 -5.52 -4.98
N VAL A 54 -10.13 -4.61 -4.81
CA VAL A 54 -8.73 -4.95 -4.51
C VAL A 54 -8.63 -5.63 -3.14
N ARG A 55 -9.34 -5.13 -2.14
CA ARG A 55 -9.42 -5.74 -0.80
C ARG A 55 -9.95 -7.17 -0.86
N ALA A 56 -11.04 -7.40 -1.59
CA ALA A 56 -11.62 -8.74 -1.74
C ALA A 56 -10.68 -9.70 -2.48
N ALA A 57 -9.95 -9.21 -3.50
CA ALA A 57 -8.95 -10.01 -4.21
C ALA A 57 -7.78 -10.41 -3.28
N ILE A 58 -7.24 -9.46 -2.51
CA ILE A 58 -6.16 -9.71 -1.55
C ILE A 58 -6.57 -10.76 -0.51
N LEU A 59 -7.74 -10.57 0.13
CA LEU A 59 -8.24 -11.50 1.15
C LEU A 59 -8.52 -12.91 0.60
N ARG A 60 -8.82 -13.03 -0.70
CA ARG A 60 -9.06 -14.30 -1.36
C ARG A 60 -7.76 -15.00 -1.78
N GLU A 61 -6.79 -14.25 -2.30
CA GLU A 61 -5.55 -14.81 -2.87
C GLU A 61 -4.44 -14.98 -1.82
N ILE A 62 -4.43 -14.17 -0.77
CA ILE A 62 -3.32 -14.05 0.16
C ILE A 62 -3.82 -14.27 1.59
N GLY A 63 -3.59 -15.46 2.12
CA GLY A 63 -3.82 -15.78 3.52
C GLY A 63 -2.69 -15.29 4.42
N GLY A 64 -2.99 -15.04 5.70
CA GLY A 64 -2.00 -14.73 6.73
C GLY A 64 -1.54 -13.27 6.79
N LEU A 65 -2.15 -12.37 6.00
CA LEU A 65 -1.99 -10.93 6.16
C LEU A 65 -2.97 -10.42 7.22
N GLU A 66 -2.50 -9.53 8.08
CA GLU A 66 -3.38 -8.79 8.97
C GLU A 66 -3.78 -7.46 8.34
N HIS A 67 -5.07 -7.21 8.32
CA HIS A 67 -5.62 -5.95 7.88
C HIS A 67 -5.64 -4.95 9.03
N TYR A 68 -5.16 -3.74 8.78
CA TYR A 68 -5.25 -2.63 9.73
C TYR A 68 -5.96 -1.43 9.09
N SER A 69 -6.53 -0.57 9.93
CA SER A 69 -7.12 0.71 9.53
C SER A 69 -6.84 1.69 10.65
N ASN A 70 -6.18 2.79 10.31
CA ASN A 70 -5.93 3.90 11.22
C ASN A 70 -6.88 5.04 10.88
N ASP A 71 -7.51 5.58 11.92
CA ASP A 71 -8.29 6.80 11.79
C ASP A 71 -7.37 8.02 11.69
N ARG A 72 -7.90 9.13 11.16
CA ARG A 72 -7.11 10.36 11.03
C ARG A 72 -6.72 10.87 12.40
N THR A 73 -5.45 11.22 12.56
CA THR A 73 -4.98 12.00 13.70
C THR A 73 -4.59 13.40 13.25
N PRO A 74 -4.43 14.39 14.16
CA PRO A 74 -3.93 15.71 13.79
C PRO A 74 -2.56 15.69 13.10
N HIS A 75 -1.76 14.63 13.33
CA HIS A 75 -0.43 14.47 12.78
C HIS A 75 -0.40 13.55 11.56
N ASP A 76 -1.33 12.59 11.45
CA ASP A 76 -1.30 11.53 10.44
C ASP A 76 -2.63 11.44 9.67
N PRO A 77 -2.58 11.35 8.33
CA PRO A 77 -3.78 11.11 7.53
C PRO A 77 -4.36 9.73 7.81
N ALA A 78 -5.67 9.56 7.59
CA ALA A 78 -6.29 8.24 7.68
C ALA A 78 -5.74 7.31 6.61
N ASP A 79 -5.36 6.10 7.03
CA ASP A 79 -4.77 5.09 6.16
C ASP A 79 -5.28 3.69 6.51
N GLU A 80 -5.33 2.81 5.52
CA GLU A 80 -5.67 1.41 5.70
C GLU A 80 -4.71 0.53 4.93
N GLY A 81 -4.55 -0.72 5.34
CA GLY A 81 -3.51 -1.54 4.75
C GLY A 81 -3.42 -2.96 5.25
N PHE A 82 -2.35 -3.62 4.84
CA PHE A 82 -2.05 -4.99 5.21
C PHE A 82 -0.61 -5.10 5.71
N VAL A 83 -0.42 -5.92 6.74
CA VAL A 83 0.91 -6.26 7.28
C VAL A 83 1.17 -7.75 7.16
N SER A 84 2.38 -8.09 6.69
CA SER A 84 2.94 -9.44 6.79
C SER A 84 3.79 -9.49 8.06
N LYS A 85 3.25 -10.02 9.15
CA LYS A 85 4.01 -10.21 10.40
C LYS A 85 5.22 -11.13 10.25
N ALA A 86 5.18 -12.07 9.31
CA ALA A 86 6.28 -13.00 9.07
C ALA A 86 7.53 -12.31 8.52
N ASP A 87 7.34 -11.32 7.64
CA ASP A 87 8.42 -10.59 7.00
C ASP A 87 8.70 -9.24 7.67
N ASP A 88 7.75 -8.75 8.46
CA ASP A 88 7.73 -7.41 9.07
C ASP A 88 7.67 -6.30 8.01
N VAL A 89 6.82 -6.51 7.00
CA VAL A 89 6.61 -5.59 5.87
C VAL A 89 5.14 -5.25 5.77
N MET A 90 4.83 -3.98 5.52
CA MET A 90 3.45 -3.52 5.37
C MET A 90 3.21 -2.75 4.07
N VAL A 91 1.95 -2.69 3.66
CA VAL A 91 1.46 -1.84 2.57
C VAL A 91 0.32 -0.98 3.09
N SER A 92 0.43 0.32 2.82
CA SER A 92 -0.52 1.35 3.26
C SER A 92 -1.18 2.00 2.05
N PHE A 93 -2.48 2.20 2.14
CA PHE A 93 -3.33 2.90 1.18
C PHE A 93 -3.97 4.10 1.88
N PRO A 94 -3.99 5.29 1.26
CA PRO A 94 -4.71 6.43 1.82
C PRO A 94 -6.22 6.15 1.85
N GLN A 95 -6.97 6.60 2.85
CA GLN A 95 -8.42 6.46 2.79
C GLN A 95 -9.06 7.46 1.81
N ALA A 96 -10.08 7.00 1.06
CA ALA A 96 -10.84 7.82 0.13
C ALA A 96 -11.76 8.81 0.89
N GLY A 97 -11.18 9.88 1.44
CA GLY A 97 -11.89 10.77 2.34
C GLY A 97 -11.50 12.25 2.28
N GLU A 98 -10.69 12.69 1.31
CA GLU A 98 -10.28 14.09 1.25
C GLU A 98 -10.48 14.70 -0.14
N THR A 99 -11.74 15.08 -0.42
CA THR A 99 -11.94 16.30 -1.20
C THR A 99 -11.57 17.45 -0.26
N PHE A 100 -10.41 18.06 -0.46
CA PHE A 100 -10.03 19.27 0.27
C PHE A 100 -11.03 20.39 -0.10
N ARG A 101 -12.07 20.61 0.72
CA ARG A 101 -12.81 21.87 0.71
C ARG A 101 -12.19 22.77 1.78
N TRP A 102 -11.26 23.63 1.36
CA TRP A 102 -10.97 24.84 2.10
C TRP A 102 -12.17 25.80 1.96
N TYR A 103 -12.65 26.33 3.08
CA TYR A 103 -13.63 27.42 3.14
C TYR A 103 -12.89 28.75 3.33
#